data_AF-K8MVJ3-F1
#
_entry.id   AF-K8MVJ3-F1
#
_cell.length_a   1.000
_cell.length_b   1.000
_cell.length_c   1.000
_cell.angle_alpha   90.00
_cell.angle_beta   90.00
_cell.angle_gamma   90.00
#
_symmetry.space_group_name_H-M   'P 1'
#
loop_
_entity.id
_entity.type
_entity.pdbx_description
1 polymer ?
#
loop_
_entity_poly.entity_id
_entity_poly.type
_entity_poly.pdbx_seq_one_letter_code
_entity_poly.pdbx_strand_id
1 'polypeptide(L)' 'MSKQDWLDYFEAVNGRSASAEEIAQALAAGEFQEEVVVPEASQAPEFVAAPTAPVEEPVAAPEAPEFVAAPQE' A
#
# COMPACT_ATOMS: atom_id res chain seq x y z
N MET A 1 -3.22 20.84 11.92
CA MET A 1 -3.59 21.15 13.33
C MET A 1 -3.79 19.85 14.11
N SER A 2 -3.80 19.87 15.44
CA SER A 2 -4.21 18.69 16.22
C SER A 2 -5.73 18.51 16.11
N LYS A 3 -6.23 17.28 16.17
CA LYS A 3 -7.67 17.00 16.15
C LYS A 3 -8.47 17.87 17.11
N GLN A 4 -7.95 18.09 18.32
CA GLN A 4 -8.63 18.86 19.35
C GLN A 4 -8.67 20.36 19.05
N ASP A 5 -7.58 20.90 18.49
CA ASP A 5 -7.48 22.29 18.03
C ASP A 5 -8.41 22.54 16.83
N TRP A 6 -8.51 21.59 15.91
CA TRP A 6 -9.46 21.65 14.80
C TRP A 6 -10.92 21.59 15.26
N LEU A 7 -11.22 20.74 16.25
CA LEU A 7 -12.58 20.64 16.82
C LEU A 7 -12.99 21.93 17.53
N ASP A 8 -12.09 22.53 18.31
CA ASP A 8 -12.34 23.81 19.00
C ASP A 8 -12.56 24.94 17.99
N TYR A 9 -11.71 25.01 16.95
CA TYR A 9 -11.90 25.95 15.84
C TYR A 9 -13.24 25.73 15.12
N PHE A 10 -13.58 24.47 14.83
CA PHE A 10 -14.83 24.13 14.15
C PHE A 10 -16.05 24.57 14.97
N GLU A 11 -16.02 24.35 16.29
CA GLU A 11 -17.08 24.76 17.22
C GLU A 11 -17.15 26.27 17.38
N ALA A 12 -16.01 26.97 17.46
CA ALA A 12 -15.99 28.43 17.52
C ALA A 12 -16.55 29.07 16.24
N VAL A 13 -16.31 28.48 15.08
CA VAL A 13 -16.79 28.99 13.78
C VAL A 13 -18.25 28.65 13.53
N ASN A 14 -18.66 27.41 13.82
CA ASN A 14 -20.00 26.91 13.47
C ASN A 14 -20.99 26.94 14.64
N GLY A 15 -20.52 27.20 15.87
CA GLY A 15 -21.33 27.12 17.09
C GLY A 15 -21.82 25.70 17.42
N ARG A 16 -21.21 24.66 16.83
CA ARG A 16 -21.56 23.26 17.03
C ARG A 16 -20.33 22.36 16.97
N SER A 17 -20.36 21.25 17.69
CA SER A 17 -19.31 20.24 17.62
C SER A 17 -19.34 19.49 16.27
N ALA A 18 -18.17 19.14 15.73
CA ALA A 18 -18.07 18.44 14.44
C ALA A 18 -18.68 17.04 14.49
N SER A 19 -19.38 16.66 13.41
CA SER A 19 -19.90 15.30 13.25
C SER A 19 -18.82 14.33 12.73
N ALA A 20 -19.07 13.02 12.85
CA ALA A 20 -18.14 11.99 12.39
C ALA A 20 -17.79 12.12 10.89
N GLU A 21 -18.75 12.54 10.06
CA GLU A 21 -18.52 12.80 8.63
C GLU A 21 -17.62 14.00 8.39
N GLU A 22 -17.73 15.07 9.18
CA GLU A 22 -16.83 16.23 9.04
C GLU A 22 -15.44 15.93 9.56
N ILE A 23 -15.33 15.16 10.64
CA ILE A 23 -14.05 14.65 11.15
C ILE A 23 -13.39 13.78 10.07
N ALA A 24 -14.14 12.90 9.39
CA ALA A 24 -13.61 12.06 8.32
C ALA A 24 -13.19 12.88 7.09
N GLN A 25 -13.93 13.93 6.71
CA GLN A 25 -13.58 14.80 5.60
C GLN A 25 -12.31 15.61 5.87
N ALA A 26 -12.20 16.22 7.06
CA ALA A 26 -11.00 16.97 7.41
C ALA A 26 -9.78 16.05 7.63
N LEU A 27 -9.99 14.79 8.03
CA LEU A 27 -8.95 13.77 8.03
C LEU A 27 -8.54 13.37 6.59
N ALA A 28 -9.51 13.18 5.69
CA ALA A 28 -9.26 12.87 4.28
C ALA A 28 -8.60 14.03 3.51
N ALA A 29 -8.92 15.27 3.88
CA ALA A 29 -8.30 16.49 3.35
C ALA A 29 -6.93 16.79 4.00
N GLY A 30 -6.59 16.12 5.10
CA GLY A 30 -5.35 16.37 5.85
C GLY A 30 -5.34 17.67 6.65
N GLU A 31 -6.50 18.25 6.97
CA GLU A 31 -6.65 19.50 7.73
C GLU A 31 -6.20 19.37 9.19
N PHE A 32 -6.39 18.18 9.78
CA PHE A 32 -5.86 17.87 11.11
C PHE A 32 -5.26 16.46 11.17
N GLN A 33 -4.28 16.30 12.07
CA GLN A 33 -3.69 15.00 12.40
C GLN A 33 -4.36 14.48 13.68
N GLU A 34 -4.88 13.26 13.63
CA GLU A 34 -5.32 12.55 14.84
C GLU A 34 -4.11 12.25 15.71
N GLU A 35 -4.04 12.83 16.92
CA GLU A 35 -2.92 12.66 17.88
C GLU A 35 -2.83 11.23 18.47
N VAL A 36 -3.40 10.22 17.80
CA VAL A 36 -3.19 8.81 18.11
C VAL A 36 -2.88 8.10 16.81
N VAL A 37 -1.58 8.00 16.53
CA VAL A 37 -0.89 6.92 15.81
C VAL A 37 -1.79 6.02 14.97
N VAL A 38 -2.12 6.44 13.75
CA VAL A 38 -2.36 5.49 12.65
C VAL A 38 -1.16 5.63 11.73
N PRO A 39 -0.18 4.71 11.77
CA PRO A 39 0.85 4.69 10.76
C PRO A 39 0.13 4.41 9.44
N GLU A 40 0.17 5.38 8.52
CA GLU A 40 0.37 5.11 7.09
C GLU A 40 -0.32 3.85 6.53
N ALA A 41 -1.62 3.66 6.78
CA ALA A 41 -2.40 2.64 6.08
C ALA A 41 -3.05 3.20 4.80
N SER A 42 -2.69 4.43 4.42
CA SER A 42 -3.07 5.08 3.16
C SER A 42 -1.90 5.62 2.35
N GLN A 43 -0.67 5.37 2.77
CA GLN A 43 0.37 5.03 1.79
C GLN A 43 0.56 3.54 1.89
N ALA A 44 -0.34 2.77 1.26
CA ALA A 44 0.22 1.66 0.52
C ALA A 44 1.30 2.30 -0.34
N PRO A 45 2.60 1.97 -0.17
CA PRO A 45 3.51 2.26 -1.25
C PRO A 45 2.82 1.58 -2.43
N GLU A 46 2.41 2.36 -3.42
CA GLU A 46 2.73 1.93 -4.75
C GLU A 46 4.25 1.66 -4.64
N PHE A 47 4.74 0.44 -4.42
CA PHE A 47 4.42 -0.71 -5.25
C PHE A 47 3.89 -0.21 -6.60
N VAL A 48 4.64 0.78 -7.15
CA VAL A 48 5.21 0.68 -8.47
C VAL A 48 5.34 -0.80 -8.66
N ALA A 49 4.43 -1.30 -9.48
CA ALA A 49 4.36 -2.68 -9.85
C ALA A 49 5.79 -3.22 -9.92
N ALA A 50 6.00 -4.49 -9.63
CA ALA A 50 7.08 -5.14 -10.32
C ALA A 50 6.66 -5.20 -11.82
N PRO A 51 7.06 -4.30 -12.76
CA PRO A 51 7.19 -4.77 -14.11
C PRO A 51 8.42 -5.69 -14.07
N THR A 52 8.16 -6.94 -14.37
CA THR A 52 9.16 -7.98 -14.58
C THR A 52 9.62 -8.66 -13.28
N ALA A 53 8.95 -9.78 -12.99
CA ALA A 53 9.73 -11.00 -13.03
C ALA A 53 10.44 -11.03 -14.39
N PRO A 54 11.77 -11.04 -14.51
CA PRO A 54 12.31 -11.88 -15.54
C PRO A 54 11.84 -13.26 -15.13
N VAL A 55 11.02 -13.88 -15.98
CA VAL A 55 11.01 -15.33 -16.08
C VAL A 55 12.45 -15.72 -16.42
N GLU A 56 13.34 -15.70 -15.43
CA GLU A 56 14.52 -16.53 -15.48
C GLU A 56 13.99 -17.89 -15.05
N GLU A 57 13.37 -18.58 -16.02
CA GLU A 57 13.54 -20.02 -16.06
C GLU A 57 15.02 -20.24 -15.76
N PRO A 58 15.39 -20.97 -14.68
CA PRO A 58 16.64 -21.69 -14.78
C PRO A 58 16.35 -22.66 -15.93
N VAL A 59 16.68 -22.25 -17.16
CA VAL A 59 16.90 -23.20 -18.24
C VAL A 59 18.05 -24.04 -17.70
N ALA A 60 17.67 -25.10 -16.99
CA ALA A 60 18.53 -26.16 -16.60
C ALA A 60 19.30 -26.54 -17.86
N ALA A 61 20.61 -26.67 -17.68
CA ALA A 61 21.56 -27.05 -18.72
C ALA A 61 20.91 -28.09 -19.65
N PRO A 62 21.08 -27.99 -20.98
CA PRO A 62 20.63 -29.05 -21.87
C PRO A 62 21.13 -30.37 -21.30
N GLU A 63 20.21 -31.20 -20.84
CA GLU A 63 20.52 -32.50 -20.25
C GLU A 63 21.41 -33.23 -21.26
N ALA A 64 22.51 -33.76 -20.73
CA ALA A 64 23.48 -34.51 -21.51
C ALA A 64 22.74 -35.50 -22.42
N PRO A 65 23.16 -35.67 -23.69
CA PRO A 65 22.51 -36.62 -24.58
C PRO A 65 22.46 -37.99 -23.89
N GLU A 66 21.25 -38.41 -23.50
CA GLU A 66 20.99 -39.78 -23.08
C GLU A 66 21.33 -40.68 -24.26
N PHE A 67 22.54 -41.24 -24.16
CA PHE A 67 22.91 -42.57 -24.56
C PHE A 67 21.77 -43.34 -25.24
N VAL A 68 21.65 -43.18 -26.56
CA VAL A 68 20.88 -44.10 -27.40
C VAL A 68 21.67 -45.39 -27.46
N ALA A 69 21.34 -46.33 -26.58
CA ALA A 69 21.62 -47.73 -26.79
C ALA A 69 20.84 -48.14 -28.05
N ALA A 70 21.55 -48.27 -29.18
CA ALA A 70 21.00 -48.89 -30.37
C ALA A 70 20.69 -50.38 -30.06
N PRO A 71 19.55 -50.92 -30.55
CA PRO A 71 19.30 -52.35 -30.46
C PRO A 71 20.39 -53.07 -31.28
N GLN A 72 21.18 -53.90 -30.62
CA GLN A 72 22.03 -54.87 -31.31
C GLN A 72 21.13 -56.01 -31.77
N GLU A 73 21.24 -56.32 -33.06
CA GLU A 73 20.56 -57.41 -33.78
C GLU A 73 20.67 -58.78 -33.10
#